data_AF-A0A353N7W0-F1
#
_entry.id   AF-A0A353N7W0-F1
#
_cell.length_a   1.000
_cell.length_b   1.000
_cell.length_c   1.000
_cell.angle_alpha   90.00
_cell.angle_beta   90.00
_cell.angle_gamma   90.00
#
_symmetry.space_group_name_H-M   'P 1'
#
loop_
_entity.id
_entity.type
_entity.pdbx_description
1 polymer ?
#
loop_
_entity_poly.entity_id
_entity_poly.type
_entity_poly.pdbx_seq_one_letter_code
_entity_poly.pdbx_strand_id
1 'polypeptide(L)'
;LSEARGLEYGGAHVIEELISGEKIKLKAIGFRTDCYPRKEIETWVTLDDLNQAYLFNPRNVYQNYSVAVNSTARIYHTYMGTLLPNYGNATYSTSGELSPLLNDPEYRSIGIGTRLFLGGGTGYVAWEGTQHNPAQKRDENGLPLSGAGTLALIGDLREMNRKYLRAGVFHN
;
A
#
# COMPACT_ATOMS: atom_id res chain seq x y z
N LEU A 1 -6.10 -5.50 -14.86
CA LEU A 1 -5.12 -4.96 -15.83
C LEU A 1 -5.88 -4.15 -16.85
N SER A 2 -5.27 -3.11 -17.42
CA SER A 2 -5.93 -2.29 -18.44
C SER A 2 -6.27 -3.12 -19.68
N GLU A 3 -7.48 -2.96 -20.23
CA GLU A 3 -7.87 -3.61 -21.49
C GLU A 3 -7.05 -3.10 -22.68
N ALA A 4 -6.69 -1.81 -22.69
CA ALA A 4 -5.96 -1.19 -23.79
C ALA A 4 -4.44 -1.26 -23.64
N ARG A 5 -3.92 -1.23 -22.40
CA ARG A 5 -2.48 -1.08 -22.12
C ARG A 5 -1.88 -2.22 -21.27
N GLY A 6 -2.66 -3.24 -20.94
CA GLY A 6 -2.18 -4.42 -20.22
C GLY A 6 -1.51 -4.09 -18.87
N LEU A 7 -0.25 -4.52 -18.71
CA LEU A 7 0.57 -4.33 -17.51
C LEU A 7 1.07 -2.89 -17.31
N GLU A 8 1.08 -2.08 -18.36
CA GLU A 8 1.56 -0.70 -18.28
C GLU A 8 0.59 0.24 -17.58
N TYR A 9 -0.66 -0.19 -17.34
CA TYR A 9 -1.68 0.64 -16.72
C TYR A 9 -2.60 -0.19 -15.81
N GLY A 10 -2.85 0.33 -14.61
CA GLY A 10 -3.62 -0.34 -13.58
C GLY A 10 -4.16 0.63 -12.53
N GLY A 11 -4.73 0.10 -11.45
CA GLY A 11 -5.39 0.92 -10.43
C GLY A 11 -4.51 2.02 -9.82
N ALA A 12 -3.21 1.78 -9.66
CA ALA A 12 -2.27 2.80 -9.18
C ALA A 12 -2.17 4.00 -10.13
N HIS A 13 -2.23 3.77 -11.45
CA HIS A 13 -2.19 4.83 -12.45
C HIS A 13 -3.49 5.63 -12.45
N VAL A 14 -4.64 4.97 -12.28
CA VAL A 14 -5.94 5.64 -12.11
C VAL A 14 -5.89 6.59 -10.90
N ILE A 15 -5.32 6.13 -9.78
CA ILE A 15 -5.18 6.95 -8.56
C ILE A 15 -4.25 8.15 -8.84
N GLU A 16 -3.09 7.94 -9.49
CA GLU A 16 -2.16 9.03 -9.84
C GLU A 16 -2.77 10.06 -10.79
N GLU A 17 -3.54 9.62 -11.78
CA GLU A 17 -4.23 10.49 -12.72
C GLU A 17 -5.33 11.31 -12.02
N LEU A 18 -6.13 10.69 -11.14
CA LEU A 18 -7.14 11.41 -10.34
C LEU A 18 -6.53 12.54 -9.49
N ILE A 19 -5.45 12.25 -8.75
CA ILE A 19 -4.76 13.28 -7.93
C ILE A 19 -4.03 14.33 -8.78
N SER A 20 -3.79 14.03 -10.07
CA SER A 20 -3.22 14.98 -11.02
C SER A 20 -4.28 15.88 -11.68
N GLY A 21 -5.57 15.67 -11.36
CA GLY A 21 -6.69 16.42 -11.93
C GLY A 21 -7.14 15.90 -13.31
N GLU A 22 -6.67 14.72 -13.71
CA GLU A 22 -7.01 14.14 -15.01
C GLU A 22 -8.40 13.51 -15.00
N LYS A 23 -8.99 13.42 -16.20
CA LYS A 23 -10.29 12.75 -16.41
C LYS A 23 -10.08 11.25 -16.62
N ILE A 24 -10.78 10.45 -15.82
CA ILE A 24 -10.79 8.99 -15.95
C ILE A 24 -12.06 8.54 -16.66
N LYS A 25 -11.91 7.62 -17.61
CA LYS A 25 -13.06 6.96 -18.25
C LYS A 25 -13.66 5.93 -17.31
N LEU A 26 -14.92 6.13 -16.92
CA LEU A 26 -15.71 5.19 -16.15
C LEU A 26 -16.67 4.45 -17.09
N LYS A 27 -16.55 3.13 -17.11
CA LYS A 27 -17.54 2.23 -17.72
C LYS A 27 -18.06 1.28 -16.64
N ALA A 28 -19.36 1.30 -16.39
CA ALA A 28 -20.00 0.41 -15.43
C ALA A 28 -21.22 -0.26 -16.07
N ILE A 29 -21.33 -1.57 -15.84
CA ILE A 29 -22.40 -2.42 -16.35
C ILE A 29 -23.02 -3.13 -15.15
N GLY A 30 -24.34 -3.13 -15.05
CA GLY A 30 -25.07 -3.72 -13.93
C GLY A 30 -26.38 -4.38 -14.36
N PHE A 31 -27.00 -5.08 -13.41
CA PHE A 31 -28.30 -5.71 -13.61
C PHE A 31 -29.42 -4.68 -13.45
N ARG A 32 -30.46 -4.82 -14.29
CA ARG A 32 -31.63 -3.94 -14.24
C ARG A 32 -32.52 -4.33 -13.07
N THR A 33 -32.95 -3.35 -12.32
CA THR A 33 -34.09 -3.48 -11.40
C THR A 33 -35.08 -2.35 -11.71
N ASP A 34 -36.29 -2.41 -11.16
CA ASP A 34 -37.25 -1.31 -11.30
C ASP A 34 -36.74 -0.01 -10.65
N CYS A 35 -35.91 -0.13 -9.60
CA CYS A 35 -35.25 1.00 -8.95
C CYS A 35 -34.03 1.51 -9.73
N TYR A 36 -33.40 0.67 -10.56
CA TYR A 36 -32.20 1.00 -11.32
C TYR A 36 -32.35 0.55 -12.78
N PRO A 37 -33.06 1.35 -13.60
CA PRO A 37 -33.41 0.97 -14.97
C PRO A 37 -32.21 1.04 -15.93
N ARG A 38 -31.19 1.86 -15.62
CA ARG A 38 -30.00 2.04 -16.45
C ARG A 38 -29.05 0.85 -16.27
N LYS A 39 -28.83 0.10 -17.36
CA LYS A 39 -27.95 -1.09 -17.39
C LYS A 39 -26.47 -0.76 -17.56
N GLU A 40 -26.17 0.37 -18.20
CA GLU A 40 -24.83 0.76 -18.57
C GLU A 40 -24.66 2.27 -18.43
N ILE A 41 -23.48 2.67 -17.97
CA ILE A 41 -23.00 4.05 -18.01
C ILE A 41 -21.57 4.06 -18.53
N GLU A 42 -21.31 4.94 -19.48
CA GLU A 42 -19.98 5.25 -19.99
C GLU A 42 -19.82 6.78 -19.95
N THR A 43 -18.89 7.26 -19.13
CA THR A 43 -18.67 8.68 -18.89
C THR A 43 -17.21 8.95 -18.50
N TRP A 44 -16.87 10.23 -18.37
CA TRP A 44 -15.62 10.68 -17.78
C TRP A 44 -15.89 11.27 -16.40
N VAL A 45 -15.01 10.99 -15.44
CA VAL A 45 -15.06 11.53 -14.08
C VAL A 45 -13.71 12.09 -13.68
N THR A 46 -13.72 13.16 -12.91
CA THR A 46 -12.58 13.74 -12.21
C THR A 46 -12.69 13.46 -10.72
N LEU A 47 -11.65 13.79 -9.96
CA LEU A 47 -11.66 13.71 -8.51
C LEU A 47 -12.74 14.61 -7.87
N ASP A 48 -13.05 15.75 -8.50
CA ASP A 48 -14.06 16.72 -8.04
C ASP A 48 -15.50 16.22 -8.26
N ASP A 49 -15.71 15.31 -9.21
CA ASP A 49 -17.03 14.71 -9.47
C ASP A 49 -17.40 13.64 -8.42
N LEU A 50 -16.42 13.17 -7.63
CA LEU A 50 -16.63 12.14 -6.62
C LEU A 50 -17.05 12.77 -5.29
N ASN A 51 -18.11 12.25 -4.66
CA ASN A 51 -18.53 12.72 -3.32
C ASN A 51 -17.48 12.40 -2.25
N GLN A 52 -16.85 11.23 -2.32
CA GLN A 52 -15.82 10.78 -1.39
C GLN A 52 -14.73 10.04 -2.15
N ALA A 53 -13.48 10.39 -1.87
CA ALA A 53 -12.30 9.71 -2.39
C ALA A 53 -11.25 9.68 -1.29
N TYR A 54 -10.99 8.50 -0.74
CA TYR A 54 -9.98 8.30 0.30
C TYR A 54 -9.05 7.17 -0.11
N LEU A 55 -7.76 7.35 0.15
CA LEU A 55 -6.77 6.29 0.00
C LEU A 55 -6.80 5.43 1.26
N PHE A 56 -7.35 4.23 1.16
CA PHE A 56 -7.28 3.23 2.23
C PHE A 56 -6.19 2.22 1.92
N ASN A 57 -5.24 2.09 2.82
CA ASN A 57 -4.14 1.15 2.67
C ASN A 57 -4.16 0.19 3.88
N PRO A 58 -4.68 -1.03 3.72
CA PRO A 58 -4.92 -1.96 4.83
C PRO A 58 -3.65 -2.58 5.40
N ARG A 59 -2.47 -2.15 4.95
CA ARG A 59 -1.17 -2.73 5.31
C ARG A 59 -0.04 -1.77 4.97
N ASN A 60 0.48 -1.11 5.99
CA ASN A 60 1.68 -0.28 5.96
C ASN A 60 2.45 -0.43 7.26
N VAL A 61 3.58 0.27 7.32
CA VAL A 61 4.38 0.48 8.54
C VAL A 61 4.59 -0.86 9.25
N TYR A 62 5.21 -1.81 8.58
CA TYR A 62 5.59 -3.05 9.24
C TYR A 62 6.58 -2.73 10.35
N GLN A 63 6.29 -3.22 11.57
CA GLN A 63 7.16 -3.05 12.71
C GLN A 63 8.49 -3.76 12.49
N ASN A 64 8.44 -5.00 12.03
CA ASN A 64 9.61 -5.74 11.54
C ASN A 64 9.16 -6.75 10.47
N TYR A 65 10.09 -7.24 9.67
CA TYR A 65 9.81 -8.17 8.57
C TYR A 65 10.96 -9.16 8.35
N SER A 66 10.67 -10.23 7.61
CA SER A 66 11.66 -11.27 7.30
C SER A 66 12.65 -10.83 6.22
N VAL A 67 13.88 -11.30 6.35
CA VAL A 67 14.92 -11.20 5.31
C VAL A 67 14.92 -12.50 4.49
N ALA A 68 14.90 -12.37 3.17
CA ALA A 68 14.99 -13.51 2.27
C ALA A 68 16.44 -13.72 1.81
N VAL A 69 16.95 -14.94 2.03
CA VAL A 69 18.28 -15.40 1.58
C VAL A 69 18.16 -16.79 0.96
N ASN A 70 19.18 -17.21 0.21
CA ASN A 70 19.19 -18.52 -0.45
C ASN A 70 20.43 -19.32 -0.06
N SER A 71 20.23 -20.34 0.78
CA SER A 71 21.30 -21.24 1.25
C SER A 71 21.69 -22.35 0.26
N THR A 72 20.95 -22.49 -0.85
CA THR A 72 21.12 -23.59 -1.79
C THR A 72 22.08 -23.22 -2.94
N ALA A 73 22.49 -24.21 -3.73
CA ALA A 73 23.38 -24.00 -4.89
C ALA A 73 22.67 -23.46 -6.16
N ARG A 74 21.33 -23.39 -6.18
CA ARG A 74 20.53 -22.95 -7.35
C ARG A 74 20.05 -21.52 -7.19
N ILE A 75 19.90 -20.78 -8.29
CA ILE A 75 19.30 -19.44 -8.29
C ILE A 75 17.78 -19.57 -8.10
N TYR A 76 17.18 -18.69 -7.29
CA TYR A 76 15.73 -18.53 -7.22
C TYR A 76 15.29 -17.19 -7.83
N HIS A 77 14.27 -17.25 -8.68
CA HIS A 77 13.57 -16.05 -9.16
C HIS A 77 12.26 -15.91 -8.37
N THR A 78 12.19 -14.90 -7.51
CA THR A 78 11.05 -14.67 -6.62
C THR A 78 10.41 -13.32 -6.92
N TYR A 79 9.21 -13.09 -6.39
CA TYR A 79 8.56 -11.77 -6.47
C TYR A 79 9.33 -10.67 -5.71
N MET A 80 10.23 -11.05 -4.79
CA MET A 80 11.12 -10.13 -4.07
C MET A 80 12.41 -9.85 -4.86
N GLY A 81 12.57 -10.42 -6.06
CA GLY A 81 13.79 -10.37 -6.84
C GLY A 81 14.54 -11.71 -6.86
N THR A 82 15.69 -11.71 -7.53
CA THR A 82 16.53 -12.90 -7.68
C THR A 82 17.36 -13.14 -6.42
N LEU A 83 17.31 -14.36 -5.87
CA LEU A 83 18.14 -14.79 -4.75
C LEU A 83 19.27 -15.70 -5.25
N LEU A 84 20.51 -15.25 -5.07
CA LEU A 84 21.73 -15.89 -5.51
C LEU A 84 22.09 -17.08 -4.61
N PRO A 85 22.74 -18.14 -5.15
CA PRO A 85 23.18 -19.30 -4.39
C PRO A 85 24.08 -18.97 -3.20
N ASN A 86 24.12 -19.89 -2.24
CA ASN A 86 25.08 -19.90 -1.12
C ASN A 86 25.17 -18.55 -0.36
N TYR A 87 24.02 -17.94 -0.09
CA TYR A 87 23.88 -16.65 0.58
C TYR A 87 24.53 -15.47 -0.17
N GLY A 88 24.63 -15.56 -1.51
CA GLY A 88 25.25 -14.52 -2.33
C GLY A 88 24.56 -13.15 -2.28
N ASN A 89 23.30 -13.08 -1.84
CA ASN A 89 22.60 -11.83 -1.52
C ASN A 89 21.51 -12.03 -0.47
N ALA A 90 20.99 -10.90 0.03
CA ALA A 90 19.84 -10.83 0.92
C ALA A 90 18.86 -9.77 0.40
N THR A 91 17.57 -10.11 0.38
CA THR A 91 16.49 -9.15 0.09
C THR A 91 15.71 -8.85 1.37
N TYR A 92 15.54 -7.58 1.67
CA TYR A 92 14.82 -7.10 2.85
C TYR A 92 14.03 -5.83 2.53
N SER A 93 13.07 -5.49 3.38
CA SER A 93 12.33 -4.24 3.32
C SER A 93 12.08 -3.73 4.73
N THR A 94 12.76 -2.64 5.09
CA THR A 94 12.58 -1.93 6.36
C THR A 94 13.19 -0.53 6.23
N SER A 95 12.68 0.43 7.00
CA SER A 95 13.31 1.75 7.16
C SER A 95 14.31 1.79 8.31
N GLY A 96 14.62 0.64 8.94
CA GLY A 96 15.63 0.53 9.99
C GLY A 96 15.32 1.44 11.18
N GLU A 97 16.32 2.21 11.61
CA GLU A 97 16.20 3.18 12.71
C GLU A 97 15.11 4.25 12.47
N LEU A 98 14.70 4.48 11.22
CA LEU A 98 13.64 5.43 10.87
C LEU A 98 12.23 4.80 10.95
N SER A 99 12.10 3.52 11.30
CA SER A 99 10.80 2.85 11.42
C SER A 99 10.01 3.40 12.62
N PRO A 100 8.82 3.99 12.41
CA PRO A 100 8.03 4.53 13.51
C PRO A 100 7.68 3.45 14.56
N LEU A 101 7.35 2.24 14.12
CA LEU A 101 6.97 1.16 15.02
C LEU A 101 8.16 0.44 15.67
N LEU A 102 9.39 0.54 15.14
CA LEU A 102 10.57 0.11 15.88
C LEU A 102 10.92 1.11 16.99
N ASN A 103 10.66 2.40 16.77
CA ASN A 103 10.83 3.43 17.79
C ASN A 103 9.68 3.48 18.81
N ASP A 104 8.55 2.86 18.50
CA ASP A 104 7.43 2.65 19.43
C ASP A 104 7.04 1.16 19.52
N PRO A 105 7.93 0.30 20.07
CA PRO A 105 7.79 -1.15 19.97
C PRO A 105 6.52 -1.69 20.65
N GLU A 106 6.03 -0.99 21.65
CA GLU A 106 4.86 -1.36 22.46
C GLU A 106 3.61 -0.55 22.12
N TYR A 107 3.60 0.20 21.00
CA TYR A 107 2.44 0.98 20.54
C TYR A 107 1.93 2.01 21.57
N ARG A 108 2.85 2.63 22.33
CA ARG A 108 2.51 3.59 23.39
C ARG A 108 2.12 4.96 22.83
N SER A 109 2.65 5.32 21.66
CA SER A 109 2.50 6.64 21.05
C SER A 109 1.73 6.60 19.73
N ILE A 110 1.86 5.51 18.97
CA ILE A 110 1.26 5.31 17.66
C ILE A 110 0.12 4.31 17.79
N GLY A 111 -1.11 4.77 17.53
CA GLY A 111 -2.31 3.96 17.59
C GLY A 111 -3.39 4.50 16.67
N ILE A 112 -4.60 3.95 16.79
CA ILE A 112 -5.75 4.38 15.98
C ILE A 112 -6.00 5.88 16.19
N GLY A 113 -6.19 6.60 15.09
CA GLY A 113 -6.40 8.05 15.10
C GLY A 113 -5.11 8.88 15.14
N THR A 114 -3.93 8.27 15.28
CA THR A 114 -2.65 8.99 15.13
C THR A 114 -2.57 9.62 13.74
N ARG A 115 -2.34 10.94 13.70
CA ARG A 115 -2.21 11.72 12.47
C ARG A 115 -0.82 11.53 11.87
N LEU A 116 -0.75 11.40 10.55
CA LEU A 116 0.51 11.24 9.80
C LEU A 116 0.47 11.97 8.46
N PHE A 117 1.64 12.14 7.86
CA PHE A 117 1.77 12.61 6.48
C PHE A 117 1.59 11.44 5.51
N LEU A 118 0.58 11.49 4.65
CA LEU A 118 0.26 10.43 3.70
C LEU A 118 0.03 11.00 2.30
N GLY A 119 0.90 10.62 1.34
CA GLY A 119 0.70 10.97 -0.07
C GLY A 119 0.69 12.47 -0.39
N GLY A 120 1.22 13.34 0.48
CA GLY A 120 1.17 14.80 0.30
C GLY A 120 0.12 15.50 1.16
N GLY A 121 -0.81 14.76 1.75
CA GLY A 121 -1.89 15.28 2.58
C GLY A 121 -1.89 14.70 4.00
N THR A 122 -2.98 14.94 4.73
CA THR A 122 -3.18 14.42 6.08
C THR A 122 -3.75 13.00 6.02
N GLY A 123 -3.08 12.07 6.71
CA GLY A 123 -3.56 10.71 6.92
C GLY A 123 -3.71 10.37 8.40
N TYR A 124 -4.31 9.21 8.65
CA TYR A 124 -4.56 8.67 9.98
C TYR A 124 -4.32 7.17 10.01
N VAL A 125 -3.92 6.66 11.17
CA VAL A 125 -3.98 5.23 11.46
C VAL A 125 -5.46 4.85 11.65
N ALA A 126 -5.97 4.00 10.77
CA ALA A 126 -7.35 3.56 10.80
C ALA A 126 -7.55 2.31 11.67
N TRP A 127 -6.57 1.39 11.68
CA TRP A 127 -6.66 0.08 12.35
C TRP A 127 -5.30 -0.62 12.41
N GLU A 128 -5.20 -1.83 12.97
CA GLU A 128 -3.94 -2.60 12.94
C GLU A 128 -3.59 -3.12 11.53
N GLY A 129 -4.55 -3.22 10.62
CA GLY A 129 -4.32 -3.72 9.28
C GLY A 129 -4.04 -5.23 9.21
N THR A 130 -3.68 -5.69 8.02
CA THR A 130 -3.56 -7.13 7.73
C THR A 130 -2.15 -7.65 8.01
N GLN A 131 -2.04 -8.95 8.35
CA GLN A 131 -0.80 -9.60 8.83
C GLN A 131 -0.25 -9.02 10.14
N HIS A 132 -1.03 -8.25 10.88
CA HIS A 132 -0.64 -7.74 12.19
C HIS A 132 -0.41 -8.91 13.16
N ASN A 133 0.78 -8.99 13.74
CA ASN A 133 1.12 -10.00 14.75
C ASN A 133 1.82 -9.35 15.96
N PRO A 134 1.07 -8.96 17.01
CA PRO A 134 1.64 -8.29 18.18
C PRO A 134 2.32 -9.28 19.14
N ALA A 135 2.01 -10.57 19.04
CA ALA A 135 2.47 -11.65 19.92
C ALA A 135 3.84 -12.21 19.52
N GLN A 136 4.57 -11.53 18.64
CA GLN A 136 5.90 -11.95 18.23
C GLN A 136 6.88 -11.93 19.41
N LYS A 137 7.85 -12.84 19.42
CA LYS A 137 8.93 -12.82 20.41
C LYS A 137 9.71 -11.50 20.32
N ARG A 138 10.09 -10.97 21.48
CA ARG A 138 10.81 -9.70 21.62
C ARG A 138 12.15 -9.92 22.33
N ASP A 139 13.11 -9.05 22.07
CA ASP A 139 14.37 -9.00 22.80
C ASP A 139 14.23 -8.30 24.16
N GLU A 140 15.35 -8.13 24.88
CA GLU A 140 15.41 -7.43 26.17
C GLU A 140 15.03 -5.94 26.09
N ASN A 141 15.09 -5.33 24.90
CA ASN A 141 14.71 -3.95 24.63
C ASN A 141 13.25 -3.83 24.14
N GLY A 142 12.51 -4.95 24.09
CA GLY A 142 11.13 -5.00 23.64
C GLY A 142 10.96 -5.00 22.11
N LEU A 143 12.04 -5.06 21.33
CA LEU A 143 11.97 -5.07 19.86
C LEU A 143 11.59 -6.45 19.34
N PRO A 144 10.67 -6.56 18.35
CA PRO A 144 10.27 -7.85 17.82
C PRO A 144 11.37 -8.50 16.98
N LEU A 145 11.56 -9.80 17.15
CA LEU A 145 12.61 -10.59 16.49
C LEU A 145 12.27 -11.05 15.06
N SER A 146 11.02 -10.87 14.62
CA SER A 146 10.55 -11.28 13.29
C SER A 146 9.31 -10.46 12.89
N GLY A 147 8.62 -10.86 11.81
CA GLY A 147 7.39 -10.23 11.34
C GLY A 147 6.40 -10.00 12.48
N ALA A 148 6.07 -8.72 12.72
CA ALA A 148 5.28 -8.27 13.87
C ALA A 148 4.08 -7.41 13.42
N GLY A 149 3.75 -6.33 14.14
CA GLY A 149 2.58 -5.54 13.81
C GLY A 149 2.71 -4.74 12.52
N THR A 150 1.56 -4.44 11.93
CA THR A 150 1.34 -3.51 10.83
C THR A 150 0.38 -2.42 11.27
N LEU A 151 0.14 -1.44 10.39
CA LEU A 151 -0.94 -0.45 10.52
C LEU A 151 -1.75 -0.35 9.22
N ALA A 152 -3.07 -0.21 9.34
CA ALA A 152 -3.91 0.28 8.26
C ALA A 152 -3.94 1.80 8.30
N LEU A 153 -3.75 2.43 7.14
CA LEU A 153 -3.74 3.89 7.00
C LEU A 153 -4.90 4.34 6.13
N ILE A 154 -5.44 5.52 6.42
CA ILE A 154 -6.46 6.19 5.62
C ILE A 154 -6.10 7.66 5.45
N GLY A 155 -6.39 8.25 4.29
CA GLY A 155 -6.26 9.69 4.07
C GLY A 155 -7.18 10.18 2.96
N ASP A 156 -7.53 11.46 2.98
CA ASP A 156 -8.32 12.08 1.91
C ASP A 156 -7.47 12.20 0.65
N LEU A 157 -7.93 11.61 -0.46
CA LEU A 157 -7.20 11.61 -1.71
C LEU A 157 -7.11 13.02 -2.32
N ARG A 158 -8.03 13.93 -1.97
CA ARG A 158 -8.04 15.34 -2.47
C ARG A 158 -6.93 16.19 -1.89
N GLU A 159 -6.41 15.84 -0.72
CA GLU A 159 -5.25 16.52 -0.12
C GLU A 159 -3.92 15.98 -0.65
N MET A 160 -3.94 14.87 -1.41
CA MET A 160 -2.74 14.22 -1.88
C MET A 160 -2.18 14.89 -3.14
N ASN A 161 -0.90 14.68 -3.39
CA ASN A 161 -0.20 15.29 -4.51
C ASN A 161 0.67 14.26 -5.23
N ARG A 162 0.67 14.31 -6.57
CA ARG A 162 1.47 13.42 -7.43
C ARG A 162 2.97 13.43 -7.12
N LYS A 163 3.49 14.47 -6.46
CA LYS A 163 4.88 14.51 -5.99
C LYS A 163 5.19 13.38 -5.00
N TYR A 164 4.22 12.99 -4.18
CA TYR A 164 4.40 12.04 -3.08
C TYR A 164 3.68 10.71 -3.29
N LEU A 165 2.68 10.66 -4.17
CA LEU A 165 1.93 9.45 -4.52
C LEU A 165 1.97 9.24 -6.04
N ARG A 166 2.54 8.12 -6.49
CA ARG A 166 2.66 7.77 -7.91
C ARG A 166 2.49 6.28 -8.14
N ALA A 167 2.11 5.91 -9.36
CA ALA A 167 2.18 4.54 -9.81
C ALA A 167 3.66 4.11 -9.90
N GLY A 168 4.01 3.05 -9.16
CA GLY A 168 5.30 2.41 -9.29
C GLY A 168 5.34 1.56 -10.56
N VAL A 169 6.27 1.86 -11.47
CA VAL A 169 6.57 1.06 -12.66
C VAL A 169 8.01 0.56 -12.55
N PHE A 170 8.20 -0.75 -12.64
CA PHE A 170 9.52 -1.37 -12.65
C PHE A 170 9.85 -1.79 -14.08
N HIS A 171 10.95 -1.27 -14.61
CA HIS A 171 11.50 -1.71 -15.89
C HIS A 171 12.55 -2.79 -15.61
N ASN A 172 12.46 -3.91 -16.32
CA ASN A 172 13.46 -4.99 -16.27
C ASN A 172 14.60 -4.72 -17.25
#